data_AF-A0A9Q0WRN5-F1
#
_entry.id   AF-A0A9Q0WRN5-F1
#
_cell.length_a   1.000
_cell.length_b   1.000
_cell.length_c   1.000
_cell.angle_alpha   90.00
_cell.angle_beta   90.00
_cell.angle_gamma   90.00
#
_symmetry.space_group_name_H-M   'P 1'
#
loop_
_entity.id
_entity.type
_entity.pdbx_description
1 polymer ?
#
loop_
_entity_poly.entity_id
_entity_poly.type
_entity_poly.pdbx_seq_one_letter_code
_entity_poly.pdbx_strand_id
1 'polypeptide(L)'
;MNGFWHLKFSDFLAYALKSLIQILFPEIKSLCDKTINEFDTFEDVLNLYEGGIKLPNNSTLCKIRDHIPWEMLKELVRNDGERFLVFPKLDAIKADKSAWRTDEEFGREMLAGVNPVFISRLQEFRPASKLDPKGYGNQNSSIRTELIEENMNGLTLDQAMKSNRLYILDHHDALMPYMRRTNSTSTKTSEHGVEGSVWQLAKAYTAVNDSGYHQLISHWLNTHAVIEPFVIATNRQLSVLHPINRLLHPHFRDTMSINALARQIFTNADGNVFCLQELGFH
;
A
#
# COMPACT_ATOMS: atom_id res chain seq x y z
N MET A 1 -25.91 -12.67 -20.03
CA MET A 1 -25.69 -11.22 -19.87
C MET A 1 -25.65 -10.93 -18.38
N ASN A 2 -24.45 -10.93 -17.78
CA ASN A 2 -24.29 -10.67 -16.35
C ASN A 2 -23.86 -9.21 -16.19
N GLY A 3 -24.77 -8.40 -15.65
CA GLY A 3 -24.61 -6.97 -15.48
C GLY A 3 -23.56 -6.64 -14.42
N PHE A 4 -22.58 -5.84 -14.84
CA PHE A 4 -21.70 -5.07 -13.97
C PHE A 4 -22.55 -4.08 -13.18
N TRP A 5 -22.92 -4.42 -11.95
CA TRP A 5 -23.58 -3.47 -11.05
C TRP A 5 -22.81 -3.42 -9.72
N HIS A 6 -22.08 -2.30 -9.59
CA HIS A 6 -21.38 -1.78 -8.41
C HIS A 6 -20.05 -2.44 -8.05
N LEU A 7 -19.02 -2.23 -8.89
CA LEU A 7 -17.64 -2.17 -8.40
C LEU A 7 -17.55 -1.07 -7.32
N LYS A 8 -16.92 -1.36 -6.18
CA LYS A 8 -16.64 -0.31 -5.19
C LYS A 8 -15.64 0.68 -5.81
N PHE A 9 -15.89 1.97 -5.60
CA PHE A 9 -15.05 3.06 -6.09
C PHE A 9 -13.58 2.94 -5.64
N SER A 10 -13.32 2.32 -4.48
CA SER A 10 -11.96 2.02 -4.00
C SER A 10 -11.21 1.05 -4.89
N ASP A 11 -11.88 -0.03 -5.30
CA ASP A 11 -11.30 -1.06 -6.16
C ASP A 11 -11.02 -0.39 -7.51
N PHE A 12 -12.00 0.37 -8.02
CA PHE A 12 -11.85 1.20 -9.20
C PHE A 12 -10.70 2.21 -9.15
N LEU A 13 -10.53 2.98 -8.06
CA LEU A 13 -9.48 4.01 -7.96
C LEU A 13 -8.09 3.41 -8.14
N ALA A 14 -7.83 2.25 -7.52
CA ALA A 14 -6.57 1.53 -7.72
C ALA A 14 -6.38 1.10 -9.19
N TYR A 15 -7.46 0.74 -9.90
CA TYR A 15 -7.44 0.33 -11.31
C TYR A 15 -7.34 1.51 -12.30
N ALA A 16 -8.04 2.61 -12.03
CA ALA A 16 -8.11 3.80 -12.88
C ALA A 16 -6.82 4.61 -12.84
N LEU A 17 -6.18 4.65 -11.66
CA LEU A 17 -4.96 5.42 -11.44
C LEU A 17 -3.88 5.07 -12.47
N LYS A 18 -3.76 3.81 -12.91
CA LYS A 18 -2.74 3.38 -13.86
C LYS A 18 -2.91 3.99 -15.25
N SER A 19 -4.10 3.86 -15.84
CA SER A 19 -4.42 4.46 -17.14
C SER A 19 -4.44 5.99 -17.06
N LEU A 20 -4.89 6.54 -15.93
CA LEU A 20 -4.88 7.98 -15.68
C LEU A 20 -3.46 8.52 -15.54
N ILE A 21 -2.58 7.92 -14.75
CA ILE A 21 -1.20 8.39 -14.55
C ILE A 21 -0.43 8.37 -15.87
N GLN A 22 -0.57 7.34 -16.70
CA GLN A 22 0.12 7.32 -18.02
C GLN A 22 -0.37 8.43 -18.96
N ILE A 23 -1.67 8.74 -18.91
CA ILE A 23 -2.28 9.75 -19.78
C ILE A 23 -2.06 11.18 -19.25
N LEU A 24 -1.98 11.34 -17.94
CA LEU A 24 -1.82 12.62 -17.22
C LEU A 24 -0.39 12.90 -16.81
N PHE A 25 0.55 12.01 -17.13
CA PHE A 25 1.97 12.18 -16.85
C PHE A 25 2.49 13.57 -17.26
N PRO A 26 2.11 14.13 -18.44
CA PRO A 26 2.51 15.48 -18.83
C PRO A 26 1.94 16.59 -17.93
N GLU A 27 0.71 16.44 -17.46
CA GLU A 27 0.02 17.40 -16.59
C GLU A 27 0.52 17.30 -15.13
N ILE A 28 0.81 16.10 -14.63
CA ILE A 28 1.47 15.88 -13.33
C ILE A 28 2.88 16.47 -13.36
N LYS A 29 3.61 16.31 -14.46
CA LYS A 29 4.92 16.94 -14.66
C LYS A 29 4.88 18.46 -14.58
N SER A 30 3.75 19.09 -14.92
CA SER A 30 3.59 20.55 -14.81
C SER A 30 3.47 21.05 -13.36
N LEU A 31 3.14 20.16 -12.41
CA LEU A 31 3.13 20.46 -10.97
C LEU A 31 4.54 20.39 -10.35
N CYS A 32 5.49 19.71 -11.02
CA CYS A 32 6.88 19.63 -10.61
C CYS A 32 7.62 20.83 -11.23
N ASP A 33 7.64 21.97 -10.52
CA ASP A 33 8.03 23.26 -11.09
C ASP A 33 9.54 23.52 -11.04
N LYS A 34 10.30 22.85 -10.16
CA LYS A 34 11.75 23.04 -9.99
C LYS A 34 12.56 21.80 -10.34
N THR A 35 12.07 20.59 -10.07
CA THR A 35 12.77 19.34 -10.39
C THR A 35 11.97 18.51 -11.39
N ILE A 36 12.62 18.06 -12.48
CA ILE A 36 11.94 17.29 -13.52
C ILE A 36 11.48 15.95 -12.95
N ASN A 37 10.16 15.75 -12.90
CA ASN A 37 9.48 14.52 -12.46
C ASN A 37 9.57 14.19 -10.95
N GLU A 38 9.84 15.17 -10.09
CA GLU A 38 9.87 14.98 -8.63
C GLU A 38 8.99 16.02 -7.93
N PHE A 39 8.37 15.64 -6.82
CA PHE A 39 7.73 16.62 -5.94
C PHE A 39 8.80 17.38 -5.17
N ASP A 40 8.77 18.71 -5.29
CA ASP A 40 9.75 19.59 -4.65
C ASP A 40 9.40 19.83 -3.17
N THR A 41 8.12 19.72 -2.81
CA THR A 41 7.60 19.95 -1.46
C THR A 41 6.41 19.04 -1.12
N PHE A 42 6.12 18.90 0.18
CA PHE A 42 4.89 18.25 0.64
C PHE A 42 3.62 19.00 0.19
N GLU A 43 3.71 20.31 -0.06
CA GLU A 43 2.58 21.09 -0.54
C GLU A 43 2.19 20.67 -1.97
N ASP A 44 3.15 20.29 -2.80
CA ASP A 44 2.88 19.80 -4.16
C ASP A 44 2.03 18.53 -4.13
N VAL A 45 2.25 17.66 -3.13
CA VAL A 45 1.44 16.47 -2.88
C VAL A 45 0.04 16.84 -2.36
N LEU A 46 -0.04 17.80 -1.43
CA LEU A 46 -1.33 18.26 -0.87
C LEU A 46 -2.22 18.95 -1.92
N ASN A 47 -1.61 19.65 -2.88
CA ASN A 47 -2.30 20.33 -3.97
C ASN A 47 -3.09 19.36 -4.88
N LEU A 48 -2.71 18.08 -4.94
CA LEU A 48 -3.50 17.04 -5.62
C LEU A 48 -4.91 16.89 -5.03
N TYR A 49 -5.09 17.16 -3.74
CA TYR A 49 -6.38 17.03 -3.04
C TYR A 49 -7.17 18.34 -2.95
N GLU A 50 -6.49 19.49 -3.01
CA GLU A 50 -7.12 20.81 -2.79
C GLU A 50 -7.40 21.57 -4.08
N GLY A 51 -6.48 21.49 -5.04
CA GLY A 51 -6.56 22.19 -6.32
C GLY A 51 -7.16 21.35 -7.45
N GLY A 52 -6.93 20.03 -7.41
CA GLY A 52 -7.07 19.15 -8.57
C GLY A 52 -6.03 19.46 -9.66
N ILE A 53 -5.99 18.63 -10.69
CA ILE A 53 -5.19 18.92 -11.89
C ILE A 53 -6.08 19.70 -12.86
N LYS A 54 -5.52 20.71 -13.54
CA LYS A 54 -6.27 21.40 -14.60
C LYS A 54 -6.73 20.39 -15.65
N LEU A 55 -7.96 20.57 -16.13
CA LEU A 55 -8.53 19.73 -17.17
C LEU A 55 -7.59 19.63 -18.37
N PRO A 56 -7.15 18.42 -18.75
CA PRO A 56 -6.30 18.23 -19.92
C PRO A 56 -7.00 18.71 -21.18
N ASN A 57 -6.23 19.06 -22.21
CA ASN A 57 -6.77 19.46 -23.50
C ASN A 57 -7.68 18.34 -24.08
N ASN A 58 -8.64 18.71 -24.94
CA ASN A 58 -9.63 17.78 -25.51
C ASN A 58 -9.03 16.50 -26.13
N SER A 59 -7.81 16.56 -26.68
CA SER A 59 -7.11 15.38 -27.22
C SER A 59 -6.69 14.38 -26.14
N THR A 60 -6.25 14.85 -24.97
CA THR A 60 -5.91 14.02 -23.81
C THR A 60 -7.18 13.43 -23.19
N LEU A 61 -8.25 14.21 -23.07
CA LEU A 61 -9.55 13.72 -22.59
C LEU A 61 -10.15 12.61 -23.47
N CYS A 62 -10.02 12.71 -24.79
CA CYS A 62 -10.43 11.63 -25.70
C CYS A 62 -9.66 10.33 -25.41
N LYS A 63 -8.33 10.41 -25.22
CA LYS A 63 -7.51 9.25 -24.86
C LYS A 63 -7.95 8.63 -23.53
N ILE A 64 -8.32 9.44 -22.55
CA ILE A 64 -8.85 8.92 -21.26
C ILE A 64 -10.18 8.19 -21.48
N ARG A 65 -11.08 8.75 -22.28
CA ARG A 65 -12.38 8.15 -22.60
C ARG A 65 -12.27 6.82 -23.36
N ASP A 66 -11.19 6.64 -24.12
CA ASP A 66 -10.93 5.40 -24.85
C ASP A 66 -10.46 4.25 -23.93
N HIS A 67 -9.93 4.58 -22.75
CA HIS A 67 -9.38 3.59 -21.81
C HIS A 67 -10.22 3.41 -20.54
N ILE A 68 -11.11 4.37 -20.22
CA ILE A 68 -11.90 4.37 -18.99
C ILE A 68 -13.37 4.55 -19.33
N PRO A 69 -14.26 3.65 -18.88
CA PRO A 69 -15.69 3.81 -19.07
C PRO A 69 -16.18 5.17 -18.55
N TRP A 70 -17.09 5.82 -19.30
CA TRP A 70 -17.56 7.16 -18.98
C TRP A 70 -18.18 7.28 -17.58
N GLU A 71 -18.88 6.24 -17.12
CA GLU A 71 -19.53 6.26 -15.80
C GLU A 71 -18.53 6.21 -14.64
N MET A 72 -17.34 5.71 -14.92
CA MET A 72 -16.20 5.69 -14.00
C MET A 72 -15.42 7.00 -14.05
N LEU A 73 -15.33 7.63 -15.22
CA LEU A 73 -14.68 8.94 -15.40
C LEU A 73 -15.48 10.07 -14.73
N LYS A 74 -16.82 9.99 -14.73
CA LYS A 74 -17.69 10.96 -14.04
C LYS A 74 -17.39 11.10 -12.55
N GLU A 75 -16.98 10.03 -11.88
CA GLU A 75 -16.62 10.08 -10.46
C GLU A 75 -15.27 10.80 -10.21
N LEU A 76 -14.45 10.97 -11.25
CA LEU A 76 -13.13 11.63 -11.18
C LEU A 76 -13.14 13.08 -11.66
N VAL A 77 -14.22 13.50 -12.33
CA VAL A 77 -14.41 14.85 -12.88
C VAL A 77 -15.51 15.55 -12.08
N ARG A 78 -15.23 16.71 -11.49
CA ARG A 78 -16.26 17.46 -10.75
C ARG A 78 -17.32 18.00 -11.71
N ASN A 79 -18.53 18.22 -11.19
CA ASN A 79 -19.66 18.82 -11.92
C ASN A 79 -19.41 20.25 -12.44
N ASP A 80 -18.32 20.91 -12.03
CA ASP A 80 -17.97 22.26 -12.48
C ASP A 80 -17.31 22.28 -13.87
N GLY A 81 -16.90 21.12 -14.40
CA GLY A 81 -16.37 21.01 -15.77
C GLY A 81 -15.04 21.73 -16.01
N GLU A 82 -14.36 22.20 -14.96
CA GLU A 82 -13.08 22.92 -15.07
C GLU A 82 -11.89 22.21 -14.40
N ARG A 83 -12.14 21.26 -13.47
CA ARG A 83 -11.08 20.55 -12.73
C ARG A 83 -11.14 19.03 -12.90
N PHE A 84 -9.98 18.43 -13.14
CA PHE A 84 -9.76 17.00 -13.35
C PHE A 84 -9.02 16.38 -12.16
N LEU A 85 -9.34 15.13 -11.76
CA LEU A 85 -8.71 14.46 -10.62
C LEU A 85 -8.70 15.28 -9.31
N VAL A 86 -9.85 15.80 -8.90
CA VAL A 86 -9.96 16.26 -7.51
C VAL A 86 -10.17 15.01 -6.67
N PHE A 87 -9.08 14.45 -6.14
CA PHE A 87 -9.19 13.31 -5.22
C PHE A 87 -9.99 13.73 -3.99
N PRO A 88 -10.90 12.88 -3.48
CA PRO A 88 -11.50 13.13 -2.19
C PRO A 88 -10.36 13.27 -1.16
N LYS A 89 -10.41 14.34 -0.36
CA LYS A 89 -9.41 14.56 0.70
C LYS A 89 -9.34 13.31 1.58
N LEU A 90 -8.14 12.76 1.77
CA LEU A 90 -7.97 11.55 2.57
C LEU A 90 -8.36 11.80 4.02
N ASP A 91 -9.02 10.83 4.66
CA ASP A 91 -9.45 10.94 6.06
C ASP A 91 -8.28 11.28 6.99
N ALA A 92 -7.09 10.71 6.72
CA ALA A 92 -5.86 10.95 7.47
C ALA A 92 -5.39 12.42 7.48
N ILE A 93 -5.72 13.22 6.46
CA ILE A 93 -5.30 14.64 6.34
C ILE A 93 -6.47 15.62 6.45
N LYS A 94 -7.71 15.12 6.66
CA LYS A 94 -8.91 15.97 6.70
C LYS A 94 -8.84 16.98 7.84
N ALA A 95 -8.55 16.49 9.05
CA ALA A 95 -8.48 17.30 10.27
C ALA A 95 -7.13 18.03 10.43
N ASP A 96 -6.03 17.34 10.15
CA ASP A 96 -4.67 17.87 10.28
C ASP A 96 -3.80 17.32 9.14
N LYS A 97 -3.22 18.22 8.33
CA LYS A 97 -2.37 17.88 7.18
C LYS A 97 -1.03 17.24 7.57
N SER A 98 -0.66 17.32 8.84
CA SER A 98 0.64 16.90 9.37
C SER A 98 0.59 15.74 10.36
N ALA A 99 -0.61 15.34 10.80
CA ALA A 99 -0.79 14.29 11.81
C ALA A 99 -0.15 12.95 11.43
N TRP A 100 -0.15 12.59 10.14
CA TRP A 100 0.50 11.38 9.62
C TRP A 100 2.02 11.30 9.93
N ARG A 101 2.65 12.44 10.26
CA ARG A 101 4.09 12.51 10.57
C ARG A 101 4.40 12.15 12.03
N THR A 102 3.41 12.10 12.91
CA THR A 102 3.63 11.82 14.33
C THR A 102 3.95 10.36 14.58
N ASP A 103 4.54 10.04 15.73
CA ASP A 103 4.83 8.65 16.10
C ASP A 103 3.58 7.95 16.64
N GLU A 104 2.68 8.73 17.26
CA GLU A 104 1.39 8.27 17.73
C GLU A 104 0.52 7.76 16.58
N GLU A 105 0.44 8.50 15.47
CA GLU A 105 -0.36 8.09 14.31
C GLU A 105 0.28 6.88 13.61
N PHE A 106 1.61 6.90 13.45
CA PHE A 106 2.34 5.76 12.90
C PHE A 106 2.10 4.47 13.71
N GLY A 107 2.15 4.54 15.04
CA GLY A 107 1.83 3.41 15.91
C GLY A 107 0.35 3.01 15.86
N ARG A 108 -0.57 3.99 15.81
CA ARG A 108 -2.03 3.76 15.74
C ARG A 108 -2.42 3.02 14.46
N GLU A 109 -1.80 3.35 13.33
CA GLU A 109 -2.09 2.71 12.04
C GLU A 109 -1.79 1.20 12.04
N MET A 110 -0.83 0.75 12.85
CA MET A 110 -0.54 -0.68 13.01
C MET A 110 -1.69 -1.47 13.66
N LEU A 111 -2.62 -0.78 14.33
CA LEU A 111 -3.77 -1.36 15.04
C LEU A 111 -5.11 -0.99 14.40
N ALA A 112 -5.19 0.16 13.75
CA ALA A 112 -6.43 0.73 13.24
C ALA A 112 -6.25 1.51 11.93
N GLY A 113 -5.18 1.20 11.18
CA GLY A 113 -4.93 1.68 9.83
C GLY A 113 -5.40 0.66 8.79
N VAL A 114 -4.74 0.65 7.63
CA VAL A 114 -5.11 -0.21 6.49
C VAL A 114 -4.66 -1.67 6.64
N ASN A 115 -3.63 -1.94 7.45
CA ASN A 115 -3.09 -3.28 7.68
C ASN A 115 -3.00 -3.64 9.18
N PRO A 116 -4.12 -3.70 9.90
CA PRO A 116 -4.13 -3.86 11.37
C PRO A 116 -3.93 -5.31 11.83
N VAL A 117 -3.37 -6.17 10.98
CA VAL A 117 -3.33 -7.63 11.18
C VAL A 117 -1.91 -8.19 11.24
N PHE A 118 -0.87 -7.36 11.09
CA PHE A 118 0.51 -7.81 11.03
C PHE A 118 1.31 -7.62 12.33
N ILE A 119 1.01 -6.57 13.10
CA ILE A 119 1.69 -6.32 14.39
C ILE A 119 1.54 -7.52 15.33
N SER A 120 2.63 -7.85 16.04
CA SER A 120 2.65 -8.98 16.97
C SER A 120 3.33 -8.63 18.28
N ARG A 121 2.98 -9.34 19.35
CA ARG A 121 3.68 -9.20 20.64
C ARG A 121 5.09 -9.77 20.52
N LEU A 122 6.09 -9.02 20.95
CA LEU A 122 7.46 -9.50 20.98
C LEU A 122 7.60 -10.61 22.05
N GLN A 123 8.00 -11.80 21.61
CA GLN A 123 8.10 -12.97 22.50
C GLN A 123 9.44 -13.04 23.23
N GLU A 124 10.51 -12.65 22.55
CA GLU A 124 11.87 -12.66 23.08
C GLU A 124 12.62 -11.42 22.61
N PHE A 125 13.51 -10.93 23.45
CA PHE A 125 14.44 -9.87 23.09
C PHE A 125 15.87 -10.44 23.10
N ARG A 126 16.68 -10.23 22.06
CA ARG A 126 16.39 -9.46 20.83
C ARG A 126 15.54 -10.26 19.83
N PRO A 127 14.83 -9.59 18.90
CA PRO A 127 14.17 -10.28 17.80
C PRO A 127 15.17 -11.14 17.03
N ALA A 128 14.84 -12.42 16.86
CA ALA A 128 15.70 -13.41 16.20
C ALA A 128 15.17 -13.72 14.79
N SER A 129 16.09 -13.73 13.82
CA SER A 129 15.81 -14.19 12.46
C SER A 129 15.89 -15.72 12.37
N LYS A 130 15.04 -16.31 11.53
CA LYS A 130 15.03 -17.73 11.17
C LYS A 130 15.78 -18.02 9.87
N LEU A 131 16.35 -17.00 9.23
CA LEU A 131 17.11 -17.14 8.00
C LEU A 131 18.44 -17.86 8.24
N ASP A 132 18.85 -18.70 7.29
CA ASP A 132 20.14 -19.40 7.36
C ASP A 132 21.30 -18.40 7.28
N PRO A 133 22.15 -18.28 8.32
CA PRO A 133 23.29 -17.37 8.31
C PRO A 133 24.31 -17.69 7.20
N LYS A 134 24.39 -18.94 6.72
CA LYS A 134 25.23 -19.27 5.55
C LYS A 134 24.71 -18.61 4.29
N GLY A 135 23.39 -18.54 4.18
CA GLY A 135 22.69 -17.87 3.10
C GLY A 135 22.82 -16.36 3.25
N TYR A 136 22.48 -15.80 4.42
CA TYR A 136 22.16 -14.38 4.61
C TYR A 136 23.20 -13.55 5.38
N GLY A 137 24.26 -14.18 5.90
CA GLY A 137 25.25 -13.54 6.75
C GLY A 137 24.78 -13.45 8.20
N ASN A 138 25.37 -12.52 8.97
CA ASN A 138 24.93 -12.29 10.35
C ASN A 138 23.53 -11.65 10.34
N GLN A 139 22.56 -12.30 11.01
CA GLN A 139 21.18 -11.83 11.11
C GLN A 139 20.79 -11.47 12.57
N ASN A 140 21.77 -11.38 13.47
CA ASN A 140 21.50 -10.97 14.84
C ASN A 140 21.09 -9.50 14.88
N SER A 141 19.94 -9.22 15.52
CA SER A 141 19.45 -7.85 15.70
C SER A 141 20.47 -6.99 16.45
N SER A 142 20.72 -5.79 15.92
CA SER A 142 21.61 -4.79 16.52
C SER A 142 20.95 -3.95 17.61
N ILE A 143 19.62 -4.01 17.75
CA ILE A 143 18.84 -3.23 18.72
C ILE A 143 19.30 -3.57 20.15
N ARG A 144 19.71 -2.56 20.91
CA ARG A 144 20.22 -2.73 22.27
C ARG A 144 19.16 -2.34 23.30
N THR A 145 19.19 -2.99 24.46
CA THR A 145 18.28 -2.70 25.58
C THR A 145 18.36 -1.23 26.00
N GLU A 146 19.57 -0.69 26.09
CA GLU A 146 19.79 0.68 26.55
C GLU A 146 19.15 1.73 25.62
N LEU A 147 18.99 1.42 24.33
CA LEU A 147 18.38 2.34 23.35
C LEU A 147 16.86 2.44 23.48
N ILE A 148 16.21 1.41 24.04
CA ILE A 148 14.75 1.35 24.12
C ILE A 148 14.22 1.68 25.52
N GLU A 149 14.95 1.35 26.58
CA GLU A 149 14.51 1.60 27.96
C GLU A 149 14.32 3.09 28.27
N GLU A 150 15.10 3.98 27.63
CA GLU A 150 14.92 5.43 27.75
C GLU A 150 13.53 5.91 27.32
N ASN A 151 12.88 5.18 26.41
CA ASN A 151 11.58 5.53 25.82
C ASN A 151 10.44 4.59 26.27
N MET A 152 10.64 3.85 27.37
CA MET A 152 9.66 2.87 27.89
C MET A 152 8.76 3.42 29.01
N ASN A 153 8.63 4.75 29.14
CA ASN A 153 7.78 5.40 30.15
C ASN A 153 8.08 4.93 31.59
N GLY A 154 9.36 4.74 31.91
CA GLY A 154 9.82 4.30 33.23
C GLY A 154 9.75 2.79 33.48
N LEU A 155 9.38 1.97 32.49
CA LEU A 155 9.47 0.52 32.56
C LEU A 155 10.85 0.04 32.09
N THR A 156 11.39 -0.97 32.77
CA THR A 156 12.50 -1.78 32.24
C THR A 156 12.01 -2.70 31.13
N LEU A 157 12.92 -3.15 30.26
CA LEU A 157 12.63 -4.11 29.20
C LEU A 157 11.98 -5.38 29.77
N ASP A 158 12.51 -5.91 30.87
CA ASP A 158 11.97 -7.09 31.54
C ASP A 158 10.54 -6.89 32.03
N GLN A 159 10.23 -5.72 32.59
CA GLN A 159 8.87 -5.38 33.01
C GLN A 159 7.94 -5.25 31.82
N ALA A 160 8.37 -4.59 30.74
CA ALA A 160 7.59 -4.45 29.51
C ALA A 160 7.28 -5.81 28.87
N MET A 161 8.27 -6.71 28.80
CA MET A 161 8.11 -8.07 28.30
C MET A 161 7.14 -8.89 29.16
N LYS A 162 7.34 -8.93 30.48
CA LYS A 162 6.48 -9.68 31.42
C LYS A 162 5.04 -9.17 31.46
N SER A 163 4.83 -7.88 31.24
CA SER A 163 3.51 -7.26 31.23
C SER A 163 2.84 -7.23 29.84
N ASN A 164 3.42 -7.90 28.84
CA ASN A 164 2.91 -7.95 27.46
C ASN A 164 2.73 -6.55 26.83
N ARG A 165 3.68 -5.65 27.10
CA ARG A 165 3.67 -4.25 26.61
C ARG A 165 4.66 -3.97 25.48
N LEU A 166 5.38 -4.99 25.00
CA LEU A 166 6.33 -4.84 23.90
C LEU A 166 5.83 -5.58 22.64
N TYR A 167 5.78 -4.85 21.53
CA TYR A 167 5.24 -5.30 20.24
C TYR A 167 6.23 -4.98 19.13
N ILE A 168 6.09 -5.70 18.01
CA ILE A 168 6.96 -5.55 16.85
C ILE A 168 6.15 -5.68 15.56
N LEU A 169 6.52 -4.88 14.57
CA LEU A 169 6.14 -5.03 13.17
C LEU A 169 7.34 -5.64 12.43
N ASP A 170 7.39 -6.96 12.33
CA ASP A 170 8.59 -7.67 11.87
C ASP A 170 8.47 -8.14 10.42
N HIS A 171 8.99 -7.31 9.51
CA HIS A 171 9.07 -7.63 8.08
C HIS A 171 10.40 -8.31 7.69
N HIS A 172 11.34 -8.52 8.63
CA HIS A 172 12.72 -8.88 8.32
C HIS A 172 12.82 -10.17 7.51
N ASP A 173 12.34 -11.28 8.06
CA ASP A 173 12.47 -12.59 7.41
C ASP A 173 11.61 -12.71 6.14
N ALA A 174 10.50 -11.98 6.07
CA ALA A 174 9.63 -11.97 4.90
C ALA A 174 10.27 -11.27 3.70
N LEU A 175 11.05 -10.21 3.93
CA LEU A 175 11.58 -9.35 2.88
C LEU A 175 13.07 -9.55 2.59
N MET A 176 13.87 -10.02 3.55
CA MET A 176 15.32 -10.23 3.36
C MET A 176 15.71 -11.13 2.18
N PRO A 177 14.96 -12.20 1.83
CA PRO A 177 15.22 -12.97 0.61
C PRO A 177 15.19 -12.14 -0.68
N TYR A 178 14.47 -11.02 -0.67
CA TYR A 178 14.24 -10.16 -1.83
C TYR A 178 15.14 -8.92 -1.87
N MET A 179 15.72 -8.51 -0.74
CA MET A 179 16.60 -7.31 -0.67
C MET A 179 17.91 -7.43 -1.44
N ARG A 180 18.33 -8.64 -1.83
CA ARG A 180 19.63 -8.87 -2.50
C ARG A 180 19.76 -8.37 -3.93
N ARG A 181 18.73 -7.72 -4.47
CA ARG A 181 18.76 -7.14 -5.82
C ARG A 181 18.97 -5.62 -5.87
N THR A 182 19.02 -4.91 -4.73
CA THR A 182 19.10 -3.43 -4.69
C THR A 182 20.50 -2.86 -4.37
N ASN A 183 21.49 -3.70 -4.05
CA ASN A 183 22.84 -3.22 -3.66
C ASN A 183 23.76 -2.83 -4.84
N SER A 184 23.25 -2.66 -6.05
CA SER A 184 24.01 -2.15 -7.21
C SER A 184 24.04 -0.62 -7.30
N THR A 185 23.28 0.11 -6.47
CA THR A 185 23.31 1.58 -6.42
C THR A 185 23.82 2.09 -5.08
N SER A 186 24.98 2.76 -5.13
CA SER A 186 25.62 3.44 -4.00
C SER A 186 24.79 4.68 -3.61
N THR A 187 23.75 4.50 -2.80
CA THR A 187 23.10 5.62 -2.11
C THR A 187 23.91 5.94 -0.86
N LYS A 188 24.82 6.90 -1.00
CA LYS A 188 25.49 7.55 0.14
C LYS A 188 24.43 8.25 0.99
N THR A 189 24.09 7.66 2.13
CA THR A 189 23.43 8.40 3.22
C THR A 189 24.41 9.46 3.70
N SER A 190 24.10 10.74 3.50
CA SER A 190 24.88 11.84 4.04
C SER A 190 24.82 11.78 5.56
N GLU A 191 25.98 11.67 6.21
CA GLU A 191 26.14 11.51 7.67
C GLU A 191 25.75 12.76 8.49
N HIS A 192 25.03 13.72 7.89
CA HIS A 192 24.75 15.04 8.46
C HIS A 192 23.27 15.45 8.41
N GLY A 193 22.35 14.49 8.25
CA GLY A 193 20.92 14.77 8.41
C GLY A 193 20.57 15.05 9.87
N VAL A 194 19.78 16.10 10.13
CA VAL A 194 19.19 16.36 11.46
C VAL A 194 18.42 15.11 11.91
N GLU A 195 18.67 14.63 13.13
CA GLU A 195 18.17 13.35 13.69
C GLU A 195 16.69 13.05 13.36
N GLY A 196 15.82 14.07 13.40
CA GLY A 196 14.40 13.95 13.05
C GLY A 196 14.13 13.56 11.59
N SER A 197 14.97 13.97 10.63
CA SER A 197 14.81 13.59 9.21
C SER A 197 15.18 12.13 8.96
N VAL A 198 16.17 11.61 9.68
CA VAL A 198 16.57 10.19 9.60
C VAL A 198 15.45 9.30 10.16
N TRP A 199 14.83 9.72 11.26
CA TRP A 199 13.70 8.99 11.84
C TRP A 199 12.49 8.94 10.91
N GLN A 200 12.11 10.07 10.30
CA GLN A 200 11.01 10.09 9.33
C GLN A 200 11.29 9.19 8.12
N LEU A 201 12.54 9.14 7.65
CA LEU A 201 12.94 8.22 6.59
C LEU A 201 12.85 6.75 7.02
N ALA A 202 13.23 6.42 8.25
CA ALA A 202 13.08 5.07 8.79
C ALA A 202 11.61 4.62 8.87
N LYS A 203 10.71 5.54 9.29
CA LYS A 203 9.26 5.30 9.25
C LYS A 203 8.75 5.09 7.82
N ALA A 204 9.24 5.87 6.86
CA ALA A 204 8.88 5.71 5.46
C ALA A 204 9.29 4.32 4.91
N TYR A 205 10.51 3.85 5.17
CA TYR A 205 10.92 2.48 4.79
C TYR A 205 10.04 1.41 5.42
N THR A 206 9.68 1.58 6.70
CA THR A 206 8.78 0.65 7.38
C THR A 206 7.39 0.64 6.75
N ALA A 207 6.85 1.82 6.41
CA ALA A 207 5.55 1.97 5.74
C ALA A 207 5.55 1.41 4.31
N VAL A 208 6.66 1.51 3.57
CA VAL A 208 6.82 0.88 2.25
C VAL A 208 6.76 -0.64 2.37
N ASN A 209 7.52 -1.21 3.31
CA ASN A 209 7.50 -2.65 3.58
C ASN A 209 6.10 -3.13 3.98
N ASP A 210 5.45 -2.40 4.89
CA ASP A 210 4.10 -2.73 5.34
C ASP A 210 3.06 -2.61 4.21
N SER A 211 3.17 -1.60 3.35
CA SER A 211 2.29 -1.41 2.20
C SER A 211 2.43 -2.55 1.18
N GLY A 212 3.66 -2.98 0.90
CA GLY A 212 3.94 -4.13 0.03
C GLY A 212 3.36 -5.42 0.60
N TYR A 213 3.57 -5.67 1.90
CA TYR A 213 3.01 -6.83 2.58
C TYR A 213 1.48 -6.78 2.64
N HIS A 214 0.91 -5.63 2.98
CA HIS A 214 -0.52 -5.40 3.04
C HIS A 214 -1.18 -5.75 1.70
N GLN A 215 -0.68 -5.17 0.61
CA GLN A 215 -1.35 -5.29 -0.69
C GLN A 215 -1.22 -6.69 -1.28
N LEU A 216 -0.03 -7.31 -1.17
CA LEU A 216 0.21 -8.64 -1.74
C LEU A 216 -0.27 -9.77 -0.85
N ILE A 217 -0.07 -9.67 0.47
CA ILE A 217 -0.30 -10.77 1.41
C ILE A 217 -1.63 -10.59 2.15
N SER A 218 -1.75 -9.53 2.96
CA SER A 218 -2.95 -9.33 3.79
C SER A 218 -4.22 -9.15 2.96
N HIS A 219 -4.13 -8.44 1.85
CA HIS A 219 -5.25 -8.10 0.97
C HIS A 219 -5.38 -9.13 -0.16
N TRP A 220 -4.45 -9.16 -1.11
CA TRP A 220 -4.58 -10.03 -2.30
C TRP A 220 -4.56 -11.52 -1.95
N LEU A 221 -3.50 -12.02 -1.29
CA LEU A 221 -3.38 -13.45 -1.02
C LEU A 221 -4.48 -13.93 -0.07
N ASN A 222 -4.58 -13.31 1.11
CA ASN A 222 -5.42 -13.81 2.20
C ASN A 222 -6.92 -13.56 2.01
N THR A 223 -7.34 -12.69 1.09
CA THR A 223 -8.76 -12.46 0.79
C THR A 223 -9.15 -12.85 -0.63
N HIS A 224 -8.45 -12.34 -1.66
CA HIS A 224 -8.81 -12.61 -3.05
C HIS A 224 -8.42 -14.01 -3.50
N ALA A 225 -7.13 -14.34 -3.40
CA ALA A 225 -6.59 -15.58 -3.97
C ALA A 225 -7.07 -16.82 -3.21
N VAL A 226 -7.12 -16.76 -1.88
CA VAL A 226 -7.57 -17.89 -1.03
C VAL A 226 -9.05 -18.23 -1.23
N ILE A 227 -9.92 -17.25 -1.51
CA ILE A 227 -11.37 -17.51 -1.63
C ILE A 227 -11.74 -18.15 -2.98
N GLU A 228 -11.04 -17.83 -4.06
CA GLU A 228 -11.38 -18.30 -5.41
C GLU A 228 -11.48 -19.84 -5.54
N PRO A 229 -10.56 -20.65 -4.98
CA PRO A 229 -10.73 -22.11 -4.94
C PRO A 229 -12.02 -22.59 -4.27
N PHE A 230 -12.48 -21.92 -3.21
CA PHE A 230 -13.74 -22.26 -2.54
C PHE A 230 -14.95 -21.92 -3.40
N VAL A 231 -14.91 -20.81 -4.15
CA VAL A 231 -15.95 -20.48 -5.14
C VAL A 231 -16.04 -21.59 -6.18
N ILE A 232 -14.91 -22.01 -6.74
CA ILE A 232 -14.84 -23.06 -7.77
C ILE A 232 -15.35 -24.39 -7.22
N ALA A 233 -14.87 -24.83 -6.05
CA ALA A 233 -15.27 -26.09 -5.44
C ALA A 233 -16.77 -26.12 -5.13
N THR A 234 -17.31 -25.04 -4.55
CA THR A 234 -18.73 -24.92 -4.20
C THR A 234 -19.62 -25.05 -5.43
N ASN A 235 -19.30 -24.33 -6.51
CA ASN A 235 -20.10 -24.37 -7.75
C ASN A 235 -19.96 -25.71 -8.50
N ARG A 236 -18.83 -26.41 -8.36
CA ARG A 236 -18.59 -27.69 -9.03
C ARG A 236 -19.15 -28.90 -8.30
N GLN A 237 -19.22 -28.84 -6.96
CA GLN A 237 -19.53 -30.01 -6.13
C GLN A 237 -20.86 -29.91 -5.39
N LEU A 238 -21.44 -28.72 -5.25
CA LEU A 238 -22.68 -28.52 -4.52
C LEU A 238 -23.76 -27.98 -5.45
N SER A 239 -24.88 -28.72 -5.55
CA SER A 239 -26.08 -28.26 -6.26
C SER A 239 -26.54 -26.89 -5.73
N VAL A 240 -27.14 -26.07 -6.58
CA VAL A 240 -27.74 -24.78 -6.20
C VAL A 240 -28.83 -24.91 -5.12
N LEU A 241 -29.40 -26.12 -4.95
CA LEU A 241 -30.36 -26.42 -3.88
C LEU A 241 -29.70 -26.85 -2.57
N HIS A 242 -28.40 -27.16 -2.58
CA HIS A 242 -27.67 -27.63 -1.40
C HIS A 242 -27.62 -26.49 -0.36
N PRO A 243 -27.93 -26.76 0.93
CA PRO A 243 -28.00 -25.71 1.95
C PRO A 243 -26.68 -24.95 2.12
N ILE A 244 -25.54 -25.64 2.01
CA ILE A 244 -24.22 -24.99 2.07
C ILE A 244 -23.93 -24.13 0.83
N ASN A 245 -24.40 -24.51 -0.37
CA ASN A 245 -24.26 -23.65 -1.55
C ASN A 245 -25.05 -22.35 -1.32
N ARG A 246 -26.31 -22.45 -0.89
CA ARG A 246 -27.15 -21.29 -0.58
C ARG A 246 -26.55 -20.38 0.51
N LEU A 247 -25.90 -20.96 1.52
CA LEU A 247 -25.24 -20.21 2.58
C LEU A 247 -24.02 -19.44 2.05
N LEU A 248 -23.17 -20.09 1.24
CA LEU A 248 -21.90 -19.51 0.79
C LEU A 248 -22.04 -18.57 -0.42
N HIS A 249 -23.04 -18.81 -1.29
CA HIS A 249 -23.18 -18.09 -2.56
C HIS A 249 -23.16 -16.55 -2.44
N PRO A 250 -23.83 -15.91 -1.46
CA PRO A 250 -23.77 -14.46 -1.30
C PRO A 250 -22.35 -13.92 -0.99
N HIS A 251 -21.49 -14.74 -0.38
CA HIS A 251 -20.13 -14.35 0.00
C HIS A 251 -19.11 -14.45 -1.15
N PHE A 252 -19.49 -15.09 -2.26
CA PHE A 252 -18.63 -15.26 -3.45
C PHE A 252 -18.92 -14.25 -4.55
N ARG A 253 -19.84 -13.32 -4.29
CA ARG A 253 -20.25 -12.32 -5.26
C ARG A 253 -19.03 -11.53 -5.75
N ASP A 254 -18.90 -11.45 -7.08
CA ASP A 254 -17.88 -10.69 -7.80
C ASP A 254 -16.40 -11.14 -7.59
N THR A 255 -16.11 -12.10 -6.71
CA THR A 255 -14.74 -12.58 -6.42
C THR A 255 -14.03 -13.11 -7.67
N MET A 256 -14.67 -13.96 -8.47
CA MET A 256 -14.03 -14.50 -9.69
C MET A 256 -13.82 -13.42 -10.75
N SER A 257 -14.74 -12.45 -10.86
CA SER A 257 -14.64 -11.36 -11.83
C SER A 257 -13.46 -10.44 -11.51
N ILE A 258 -13.34 -10.04 -10.24
CA ILE A 258 -12.25 -9.16 -9.79
C ILE A 258 -10.89 -9.86 -9.87
N ASN A 259 -10.82 -11.16 -9.53
CA ASN A 259 -9.58 -11.92 -9.63
C ASN A 259 -9.15 -12.16 -11.07
N ALA A 260 -10.09 -12.40 -12.00
CA ALA A 260 -9.78 -12.52 -13.42
C ALA A 260 -9.22 -11.21 -13.99
N LEU A 261 -9.81 -10.07 -13.62
CA LEU A 261 -9.32 -8.76 -14.00
C LEU A 261 -7.92 -8.49 -13.42
N ALA A 262 -7.73 -8.76 -12.13
CA ALA A 262 -6.45 -8.65 -11.47
C ALA A 262 -5.37 -9.48 -12.18
N ARG A 263 -5.65 -10.75 -12.53
CA ARG A 263 -4.71 -11.57 -13.32
C ARG A 263 -4.35 -10.92 -14.64
N GLN A 264 -5.31 -10.42 -15.43
CA GLN A 264 -5.01 -9.72 -16.68
C GLN A 264 -4.06 -8.54 -16.46
N ILE A 265 -4.28 -7.77 -15.39
CA ILE A 265 -3.44 -6.61 -15.07
C ILE A 265 -2.04 -7.02 -14.57
N PHE A 266 -1.95 -8.08 -13.76
CA PHE A 266 -0.71 -8.56 -13.14
C PHE A 266 0.14 -9.45 -14.06
N THR A 267 -0.45 -10.18 -15.01
CA THR A 267 0.26 -11.10 -15.92
C THR A 267 0.51 -10.52 -17.30
N ASN A 268 -0.07 -9.36 -17.66
CA ASN A 268 0.33 -8.65 -18.87
C ASN A 268 1.81 -8.25 -18.71
N ALA A 269 2.64 -8.79 -19.60
CA ALA A 269 4.09 -8.95 -19.50
C ALA A 269 4.94 -7.67 -19.37
N ASP A 270 4.33 -6.51 -19.14
CA ASP A 270 5.02 -5.22 -19.04
C ASP A 270 5.35 -4.81 -17.59
N GLY A 271 5.17 -5.68 -16.58
CA GLY A 271 5.73 -5.47 -15.22
C GLY A 271 5.20 -4.27 -14.41
N ASN A 272 4.29 -3.46 -14.95
CA ASN A 272 4.08 -2.08 -14.49
C ASN A 272 3.30 -1.89 -13.17
N VAL A 273 2.75 -2.93 -12.54
CA VAL A 273 2.15 -2.77 -11.18
C VAL A 273 3.23 -2.76 -10.10
N PHE A 274 4.35 -3.44 -10.34
CA PHE A 274 5.53 -3.36 -9.47
C PHE A 274 6.14 -1.94 -9.41
N CYS A 275 5.78 -1.07 -10.34
CA CYS A 275 6.35 0.27 -10.48
C CYS A 275 5.79 1.33 -9.51
N LEU A 276 4.63 1.09 -8.86
CA LEU A 276 4.06 2.00 -7.85
C LEU A 276 4.24 1.50 -6.41
N GLN A 277 4.71 0.26 -6.22
CA GLN A 277 4.86 -0.37 -4.89
C GLN A 277 6.30 -0.64 -4.48
N GLU A 278 7.30 -0.18 -5.25
CA GLU A 278 8.73 -0.47 -5.00
C GLU A 278 8.98 -1.89 -4.52
N LEU A 279 8.52 -2.85 -5.31
CA LEU A 279 9.24 -4.10 -5.45
C LEU A 279 9.80 -4.10 -6.86
N GLY A 280 10.78 -3.22 -7.08
CA GLY A 280 11.56 -3.14 -8.30
C GLY A 280 12.26 -4.46 -8.58
N PHE A 281 11.57 -5.34 -9.31
CA PHE A 281 12.15 -6.53 -9.91
C PHE A 281 12.22 -6.31 -11.42
N HIS A 282 13.25 -5.59 -11.84
CA HIS A 282 13.84 -5.74 -13.16
C HIS A 282 15.29 -6.21 -12.98
#